data_AF-A0A354CUW5-F1
#
_entry.id   AF-A0A354CUW5-F1
#
_cell.length_a   1.000
_cell.length_b   1.000
_cell.length_c   1.000
_cell.angle_alpha   90.00
_cell.angle_beta   90.00
_cell.angle_gamma   90.00
#
_symmetry.space_group_name_H-M   'P 1'
#
loop_
_entity.id
_entity.type
_entity.pdbx_description
1 polymer ?
#
loop_
_entity_poly.entity_id
_entity_poly.type
_entity_poly.pdbx_seq_one_letter_code
_entity_poly.pdbx_strand_id
1 'polypeptide(L)' 'DQYMFGSEYLVAPILSLGAREREVYLPAGRWESLEDKKVYEGGRTVAANAPLDVMPVFRKIG' A
#
# COMPACT_ATOMS: atom_id res chain seq x y z
N ASP A 1 -6.53 -8.30 4.16
CA ASP A 1 -7.51 -7.31 3.65
C ASP A 1 -6.79 -6.17 2.95
N GLN A 2 -7.39 -5.58 1.94
CA GLN A 2 -6.94 -4.36 1.26
C GLN A 2 -8.05 -4.02 0.27
N TYR A 3 -8.22 -2.74 -0.06
CA TYR A 3 -9.31 -2.32 -0.93
C TYR A 3 -8.92 -1.13 -1.79
N MET A 4 -9.66 -0.97 -2.89
CA MET A 4 -9.56 0.21 -3.74
C MET A 4 -10.47 1.31 -3.18
N PHE A 5 -9.94 2.52 -3.05
CA PHE A 5 -10.69 3.73 -2.77
C PHE A 5 -10.74 4.59 -4.04
N GLY A 6 -11.89 4.57 -4.71
CA GLY A 6 -12.01 5.05 -6.08
C GLY A 6 -11.21 4.19 -7.06
N SER A 7 -10.84 4.76 -8.21
CA SER A 7 -10.10 4.07 -9.26
C SER A 7 -8.57 4.11 -9.07
N GLU A 8 -8.08 4.98 -8.18
CA GLU A 8 -6.65 5.33 -8.14
C GLU A 8 -5.93 4.86 -6.89
N TYR A 9 -6.61 4.70 -5.75
CA TYR A 9 -5.94 4.43 -4.48
C TYR A 9 -6.18 3.00 -4.02
N LEU A 10 -5.11 2.31 -3.64
CA LEU A 10 -5.15 1.04 -2.92
C LEU A 10 -4.79 1.32 -1.46
N VAL A 11 -5.69 0.97 -0.55
CA VAL A 11 -5.57 1.20 0.89
C VAL A 11 -5.40 -0.14 1.60
N ALA A 12 -4.41 -0.22 2.49
CA ALA A 12 -4.11 -1.43 3.27
C ALA A 12 -4.05 -1.08 4.77
N PRO A 13 -5.19 -1.09 5.49
CA PRO A 13 -5.26 -0.67 6.88
C PRO A 13 -4.53 -1.63 7.82
N ILE A 14 -4.00 -1.13 8.94
CA ILE A 14 -3.45 -1.99 10.00
C ILE A 14 -4.56 -2.37 10.97
N LEU A 15 -4.92 -3.66 10.99
CA LEU A 15 -5.99 -4.18 11.84
C LEU A 15 -5.48 -4.98 13.05
N SER A 16 -4.19 -5.26 13.11
CA SER A 16 -3.55 -6.00 14.20
C SER A 16 -2.82 -5.06 15.15
N LEU A 17 -3.10 -5.19 16.45
CA LEU A 17 -2.43 -4.39 17.47
C LEU A 17 -0.91 -4.59 17.42
N GLY A 18 -0.18 -3.49 17.38
CA GLY A 18 1.29 -3.50 17.43
C GLY A 18 1.99 -3.78 16.10
N ALA A 19 1.26 -4.10 15.02
CA ALA A 19 1.88 -4.24 13.70
C ALA A 19 2.48 -2.90 13.23
N ARG A 20 3.68 -2.96 12.64
CA ARG A 20 4.45 -1.82 12.12
C ARG A 20 4.86 -1.97 10.66
N GLU A 21 4.51 -3.10 10.08
CA GLU A 21 4.69 -3.47 8.69
C GLU A 21 3.57 -4.43 8.34
N ARG A 22 3.18 -4.50 7.07
CA ARG A 22 2.30 -5.55 6.56
C ARG A 22 2.60 -5.91 5.12
N GLU A 23 2.18 -7.10 4.73
CA GLU A 23 2.13 -7.49 3.33
C GLU A 23 0.95 -6.82 2.61
N VAL A 24 1.24 -6.28 1.43
CA VAL A 24 0.27 -5.64 0.53
C VAL A 24 0.48 -6.17 -0.88
N TYR A 25 -0.55 -6.76 -1.45
CA TYR A 25 -0.53 -7.16 -2.85
C TYR A 25 -0.81 -5.95 -3.75
N LEU A 26 0.10 -5.64 -4.65
CA LEU A 26 -0.12 -4.60 -5.66
C LEU A 26 -0.53 -5.29 -6.97
N PRO A 27 -1.73 -5.05 -7.51
CA PRO A 27 -2.15 -5.57 -8.81
C PRO A 27 -1.23 -5.10 -9.94
N ALA A 28 -1.33 -5.71 -11.11
CA ALA A 28 -0.55 -5.29 -12.28
C ALA A 28 -0.67 -3.77 -12.57
N GLY A 29 0.43 -3.15 -12.96
CA GLY A 29 0.57 -1.70 -13.13
C GLY A 29 1.72 -1.15 -12.30
N ARG A 30 1.82 0.18 -12.18
CA ARG A 30 2.81 0.85 -11.34
C ARG A 30 2.12 1.59 -10.22
N TRP A 31 2.72 1.58 -9.05
CA TRP A 31 2.12 2.10 -7.82
C TRP A 31 3.11 2.99 -7.07
N GLU A 32 2.69 4.18 -6.72
CA GLU A 32 3.46 5.11 -5.89
C GLU A 32 2.94 5.06 -4.45
N SER A 33 3.82 4.77 -3.49
CA SER A 33 3.52 4.91 -2.07
C SER A 33 3.28 6.38 -1.73
N LEU A 34 2.18 6.68 -1.03
CA LEU A 34 1.90 8.05 -0.63
C LEU A 34 2.79 8.54 0.52
N GLU A 35 3.39 7.63 1.28
CA GLU A 35 4.28 7.92 2.41
C GLU A 35 5.63 8.47 1.92
N ASP A 36 6.36 7.68 1.14
CA ASP A 36 7.77 7.91 0.80
C ASP A 36 8.00 8.19 -0.69
N LYS A 37 6.92 8.21 -1.50
CA LYS A 37 6.96 8.38 -2.97
C LYS A 37 7.71 7.29 -3.71
N LYS A 38 8.02 6.17 -3.05
CA LYS A 38 8.64 5.02 -3.72
C LYS A 38 7.67 4.39 -4.70
N VAL A 39 8.20 4.07 -5.88
CA VAL A 39 7.44 3.40 -6.95
C VAL A 39 7.71 1.90 -6.92
N TYR A 40 6.63 1.14 -7.06
CA TYR A 40 6.62 -0.31 -7.09
C TYR A 40 6.03 -0.79 -8.41
N GLU A 41 6.69 -1.80 -8.99
CA GLU A 41 6.08 -2.62 -10.03
C GLU A 41 5.01 -3.52 -9.39
N GLY A 42 3.86 -3.59 -10.03
CA GLY A 42 2.71 -4.37 -9.62
C GLY A 42 2.81 -5.86 -9.99
N GLY A 43 1.75 -6.60 -9.71
CA GLY A 43 1.70 -8.05 -9.86
C GLY A 43 2.46 -8.80 -8.77
N ARG A 44 2.72 -8.15 -7.63
CA ARG A 44 3.53 -8.71 -6.53
C ARG A 44 3.06 -8.21 -5.17
N THR A 45 3.43 -8.97 -4.14
CA THR A 45 3.31 -8.54 -2.76
C THR A 45 4.55 -7.74 -2.36
N VAL A 46 4.34 -6.66 -1.60
CA VAL A 46 5.38 -5.83 -1.02
C VAL A 46 5.22 -5.80 0.49
N ALA A 47 6.35 -5.72 1.20
CA ALA A 47 6.35 -5.38 2.62
C ALA A 47 6.24 -3.86 2.73
N ALA A 48 5.12 -3.39 3.27
CA ALA A 48 4.81 -1.97 3.40
C ALA A 48 4.99 -1.52 4.84
N ASN A 49 5.82 -0.50 5.04
CA ASN A 49 5.99 0.14 6.34
C ASN A 49 4.66 0.75 6.81
N ALA A 50 4.39 0.61 8.10
CA ALA A 50 3.21 1.17 8.75
C ALA A 50 3.57 1.63 10.17
N PRO A 51 4.42 2.66 10.32
CA PRO A 51 4.61 3.28 11.63
C PRO A 51 3.27 3.76 12.20
N LEU A 52 3.23 4.05 13.50
CA LEU A 52 1.98 4.24 14.24
C LEU A 52 1.04 5.31 13.65
N ASP A 53 1.60 6.31 12.99
CA ASP A 53 0.94 7.47 12.39
C ASP A 53 0.73 7.35 10.87
N VAL A 54 1.13 6.24 10.25
CA VAL A 54 1.02 6.03 8.80
C VAL A 54 0.24 4.76 8.51
N MET A 55 -0.72 4.89 7.61
CA MET A 55 -1.39 3.75 6.98
C MET A 55 -0.85 3.57 5.56
N PRO A 56 -0.47 2.36 5.14
CA PRO A 56 -0.05 2.11 3.76
C PRO A 56 -1.16 2.46 2.76
N VAL A 57 -0.85 3.41 1.87
CA VAL A 57 -1.71 3.80 0.75
C VAL A 57 -0.85 3.97 -0.49
N PHE A 58 -1.31 3.41 -1.59
CA PHE A 58 -0.63 3.43 -2.88
C PHE A 58 -1.52 4.08 -3.92
N ARG A 59 -0.99 5.03 -4.69
CA ARG A 59 -1.66 5.60 -5.87
C ARG A 59 -1.21 4.86 -7.11
N LYS A 60 -2.15 4.41 -7.93
CA LYS A 60 -1.86 3.89 -9.26
C LYS A 60 -1.29 5.00 -10.13
N ILE A 61 -0.22 4.72 -10.87
CA ILE A 61 0.39 5.66 -11.80
C ILE A 61 0.48 5.01 -13.19
N GLY A 62 -0.06 5.70 -14.20
CA GLY A 62 -0.24 5.17 -15.56
C GLY A 62 -1.32 4.10 -15.63
#